data_AF-A0A643CDL7-F1
#
_entry.id   AF-A0A643CDL7-F1
#
_cell.length_a   1.000
_cell.length_b   1.000
_cell.length_c   1.000
_cell.angle_alpha   90.00
_cell.angle_beta   90.00
_cell.angle_gamma   90.00
#
_symmetry.space_group_name_H-M   'P 1'
#
loop_
_entity.id
_entity.type
_entity.pdbx_description
1 polymer ?
#
loop_
_entity_poly.entity_id
_entity_poly.type
_entity_poly.pdbx_seq_one_letter_code
_entity_poly.pdbx_strand_id
1 'polypeptide(L)'
;HETVDGYRRYFTQIVGFFVVEDHILHVTQGLVTRAYTDELWNMALSKIIAVLRAHSSYCTDPDLVLELKNLIVIFADTLQGYGFPVNRLFDLLFEIRDQYNETLLKKWAGVFRDIFEEDNYSPIPIVNEEEYKTVISKFPFQDPDLEKQSFPKKLPMSQSVPHIYIQVKEFIYASLKFSESLHRSSTEIDDMLRKSTNLLLTRTLSSCLLNLIKKPHIGLTEVCKNLTKSFYFSHCKQTFKK
;
A
#
# COMPACT_ATOMS: atom_id res chain seq x y z
N HIS A 1 -24.32 0.03 -7.72
CA HIS A 1 -22.86 0.12 -7.54
C HIS A 1 -22.58 1.27 -6.61
N GLU A 2 -22.07 0.96 -5.42
CA GLU A 2 -21.78 1.95 -4.38
C GLU A 2 -20.59 2.79 -4.84
N THR A 3 -20.85 4.05 -5.14
CA THR A 3 -19.84 5.02 -5.52
C THR A 3 -19.32 5.73 -4.28
N VAL A 4 -18.12 6.30 -4.39
CA VAL A 4 -17.49 7.15 -3.36
C VAL A 4 -18.41 8.30 -2.94
N ASP A 5 -19.21 8.80 -3.88
CA ASP A 5 -20.25 9.81 -3.62
C ASP A 5 -21.35 9.32 -2.67
N GLY A 6 -21.68 8.02 -2.71
CA GLY A 6 -22.57 7.39 -1.76
C GLY A 6 -22.04 7.47 -0.33
N TYR A 7 -20.76 7.13 -0.12
CA TYR A 7 -20.11 7.25 1.19
C TYR A 7 -20.00 8.71 1.65
N ARG A 8 -19.64 9.62 0.75
CA ARG A 8 -19.59 11.05 1.05
C ARG A 8 -20.94 11.53 1.55
N ARG A 9 -22.02 11.23 0.82
CA ARG A 9 -23.39 11.61 1.20
C ARG A 9 -23.80 10.99 2.54
N TYR A 10 -23.50 9.71 2.74
CA TYR A 10 -23.80 8.99 3.98
C TYR A 10 -23.11 9.64 5.18
N PHE A 11 -21.79 9.87 5.11
CA PHE A 11 -21.06 10.53 6.18
C PHE A 11 -21.52 11.97 6.42
N THR A 12 -21.76 12.75 5.37
CA THR A 12 -22.26 14.13 5.50
C THR A 12 -23.64 14.18 6.16
N GLN A 13 -24.54 13.23 5.88
CA GLN A 13 -25.85 13.16 6.54
C GLN A 13 -25.71 12.90 8.04
N ILE A 14 -24.80 12.00 8.42
CA ILE A 14 -24.55 11.67 9.83
C ILE A 14 -23.93 12.86 10.56
N VAL A 15 -22.89 13.48 9.98
CA VAL A 15 -22.30 14.70 10.55
C VAL A 15 -23.35 15.80 10.68
N GLY A 16 -24.15 16.05 9.64
CA GLY A 16 -25.21 17.06 9.68
C GLY A 16 -26.21 16.82 10.79
N PHE A 17 -26.63 15.58 11.02
CA PHE A 17 -27.51 15.23 12.13
C PHE A 17 -26.85 15.51 13.49
N PHE A 18 -25.64 15.01 13.74
CA PHE A 18 -24.97 15.19 15.03
C PHE A 18 -24.57 16.64 15.33
N VAL A 19 -24.21 17.43 14.31
CA VAL A 19 -23.90 18.86 14.45
C VAL A 19 -25.16 19.66 14.81
N VAL A 20 -26.31 19.34 14.22
CA VAL A 20 -27.58 20.00 14.56
C VAL A 20 -28.00 19.65 15.99
N GLU A 21 -27.89 18.38 16.39
CA GLU A 21 -28.19 17.95 17.76
C GLU A 21 -27.27 18.61 18.80
N ASP A 22 -25.97 18.72 18.50
CA ASP A 22 -25.01 19.43 19.36
C ASP A 22 -25.33 20.94 19.45
N HIS A 23 -25.71 21.57 18.35
CA HIS A 23 -26.13 22.97 18.35
C HIS A 23 -27.40 23.18 19.19
N ILE A 24 -28.39 22.28 19.08
CA ILE A 24 -29.62 22.32 19.89
C ILE A 24 -29.28 22.14 21.38
N LEU A 25 -28.38 21.22 21.73
CA LEU A 25 -27.91 21.02 23.10
C LEU A 25 -27.30 22.30 23.70
N HIS A 26 -26.53 23.05 22.92
CA HIS A 26 -25.87 24.28 23.37
C HIS A 26 -26.80 25.50 23.40
N VAL A 27 -27.81 25.55 22.52
CA VAL A 27 -28.72 26.71 22.36
C VAL A 27 -30.01 26.56 23.18
N THR A 28 -30.44 25.33 23.48
CA THR A 28 -31.70 25.07 24.21
C THR A 28 -31.43 24.46 25.58
N GLN A 29 -31.95 25.08 26.64
CA GLN A 29 -31.83 24.53 27.99
C GLN A 29 -32.90 23.43 28.20
N GLY A 30 -32.45 22.18 28.37
CA GLY A 30 -33.26 21.07 28.90
C GLY A 30 -33.96 20.15 27.90
N LEU A 31 -33.80 20.34 26.59
CA LEU A 31 -34.39 19.48 25.55
C LEU A 31 -33.53 18.24 25.23
N VAL A 32 -32.21 18.40 25.28
CA VAL A 32 -31.23 17.35 25.01
C VAL A 32 -30.24 17.33 26.18
N THR A 33 -29.81 16.13 26.60
CA THR A 33 -28.76 15.99 27.62
C THR A 33 -27.53 15.36 26.99
N ARG A 34 -26.35 15.70 27.52
CA ARG A 34 -25.08 15.11 27.05
C ARG A 34 -25.10 13.58 27.07
N ALA A 35 -25.70 12.98 28.09
CA ALA A 35 -25.85 11.54 28.21
C ALA A 35 -26.70 10.93 27.07
N TYR A 36 -27.80 11.59 26.67
CA TYR A 36 -28.61 11.16 25.54
C TYR A 36 -27.83 11.22 24.22
N THR A 37 -27.11 12.31 23.98
CA THR A 37 -26.29 12.46 22.76
C THR A 37 -25.16 11.42 22.70
N ASP A 38 -24.55 11.10 23.85
CA ASP A 38 -23.51 10.05 23.95
C ASP A 38 -24.08 8.66 23.65
N GLU A 39 -25.26 8.30 24.17
CA GLU A 39 -25.92 7.03 23.84
C GLU A 39 -26.29 6.95 22.36
N LEU A 40 -26.86 8.01 21.81
CA LEU A 40 -27.22 8.12 20.39
C LEU A 40 -26.00 7.96 19.50
N TRP A 41 -24.88 8.62 19.85
CA TRP A 41 -23.61 8.48 19.15
C TRP A 41 -23.09 7.05 19.23
N ASN A 42 -23.09 6.41 20.41
CA ASN A 42 -22.62 5.03 20.55
C ASN A 42 -23.43 4.03 19.70
N MET A 43 -24.75 4.22 19.61
CA MET A 43 -25.61 3.42 18.73
C MET A 43 -25.31 3.67 17.25
N ALA A 44 -25.19 4.94 16.84
CA ALA A 44 -24.87 5.32 15.47
C ALA A 44 -23.49 4.80 15.07
N LEU A 45 -22.47 5.03 15.89
CA LEU A 45 -21.10 4.57 15.68
C LEU A 45 -21.02 3.05 15.50
N SER A 46 -21.78 2.28 16.29
CA SER A 46 -21.82 0.83 16.15
C SER A 46 -22.40 0.39 14.81
N LYS A 47 -23.45 1.07 14.32
CA LYS A 47 -24.02 0.82 12.98
C LYS A 47 -23.07 1.24 11.86
N ILE A 48 -22.44 2.41 11.99
CA ILE A 48 -21.46 2.93 11.02
C ILE A 48 -20.30 1.94 10.87
N ILE A 49 -19.72 1.49 11.99
CA ILE A 49 -18.62 0.51 11.96
C ILE A 49 -19.07 -0.79 11.29
N ALA A 50 -20.27 -1.30 11.60
CA ALA A 50 -20.78 -2.52 10.99
C ALA A 50 -20.93 -2.40 9.47
N VAL A 51 -21.50 -1.28 9.00
CA VAL A 51 -21.63 -0.96 7.57
C VAL A 51 -20.25 -0.89 6.94
N LEU A 52 -19.35 -0.04 7.45
CA LEU A 52 -18.03 0.17 6.87
C LEU A 52 -17.18 -1.10 6.84
N ARG A 53 -17.22 -1.92 7.89
CA ARG A 53 -16.50 -3.21 7.93
C ARG A 53 -17.04 -4.20 6.90
N ALA A 54 -18.36 -4.27 6.73
CA ALA A 54 -18.97 -5.12 5.71
C ALA A 54 -18.49 -4.68 4.31
N HIS A 55 -18.59 -3.39 3.99
CA HIS A 55 -18.19 -2.91 2.67
C HIS A 55 -16.69 -2.98 2.43
N SER A 56 -15.86 -2.66 3.43
CA SER A 56 -14.41 -2.76 3.29
C SER A 56 -14.06 -4.20 2.93
N SER A 57 -14.62 -5.20 3.62
CA SER A 57 -14.31 -6.63 3.44
C SER A 57 -14.49 -7.17 2.01
N TYR A 58 -15.43 -6.61 1.24
CA TYR A 58 -15.67 -6.98 -0.15
C TYR A 58 -14.88 -6.14 -1.16
N CYS A 59 -14.22 -5.07 -0.72
CA CYS A 59 -13.46 -4.21 -1.60
C CYS A 59 -12.12 -4.84 -1.99
N THR A 60 -11.98 -5.10 -3.29
CA THR A 60 -10.75 -5.65 -3.90
C THR A 60 -9.95 -4.60 -4.66
N ASP A 61 -10.43 -3.36 -4.71
CA ASP A 61 -9.76 -2.24 -5.38
C ASP A 61 -8.98 -1.40 -4.34
N PRO A 62 -7.63 -1.39 -4.40
CA PRO A 62 -6.81 -0.57 -3.50
C PRO A 62 -7.17 0.92 -3.52
N ASP A 63 -7.54 1.47 -4.68
CA ASP A 63 -7.81 2.90 -4.81
C ASP A 63 -9.11 3.27 -4.10
N LEU A 64 -10.17 2.44 -4.23
CA LEU A 64 -11.42 2.61 -3.48
C LEU A 64 -11.22 2.47 -1.97
N VAL A 65 -10.35 1.56 -1.51
CA VAL A 65 -10.04 1.42 -0.09
C VAL A 65 -9.33 2.66 0.46
N LEU A 66 -8.41 3.26 -0.31
CA LEU A 66 -7.76 4.52 0.06
C LEU A 66 -8.75 5.68 0.16
N GLU A 67 -9.67 5.78 -0.81
CA GLU A 67 -10.71 6.81 -0.80
C GLU A 67 -11.64 6.65 0.41
N LEU A 68 -12.08 5.43 0.69
CA LEU A 68 -12.88 5.11 1.88
C LEU A 68 -12.13 5.49 3.16
N LYS A 69 -10.85 5.13 3.27
CA LYS A 69 -9.99 5.51 4.41
C LYS A 69 -9.93 7.03 4.58
N ASN A 70 -9.75 7.79 3.49
CA ASN A 70 -9.68 9.25 3.58
C ASN A 70 -11.02 9.87 4.03
N LEU A 71 -12.15 9.33 3.56
CA LEU A 71 -13.46 9.75 4.02
C LEU A 71 -13.68 9.46 5.52
N ILE A 72 -13.24 8.29 6.00
CA ILE A 72 -13.34 7.92 7.42
C ILE A 72 -12.46 8.84 8.28
N VAL A 73 -11.24 9.18 7.83
CA VAL A 73 -10.36 10.11 8.55
C VAL A 73 -11.01 11.49 8.66
N ILE A 74 -11.50 12.06 7.55
CA ILE A 74 -12.19 13.37 7.57
C ILE A 74 -13.41 13.33 8.48
N PHE A 75 -14.18 12.24 8.43
CA PHE A 75 -15.35 12.04 9.29
C PHE A 75 -14.96 11.99 10.78
N ALA A 76 -13.89 11.25 11.12
CA ALA A 76 -13.37 11.16 12.48
C ALA A 76 -12.85 12.52 13.00
N ASP A 77 -12.03 13.21 12.21
CA ASP A 77 -11.47 14.52 12.59
C ASP A 77 -12.56 15.56 12.81
N THR A 78 -13.58 15.56 11.94
CA THR A 78 -14.74 16.47 12.05
C THR A 78 -15.45 16.25 13.38
N LEU A 79 -15.80 15.00 13.71
CA LEU A 79 -16.54 14.68 14.92
C LEU A 79 -15.70 14.84 16.20
N GLN A 80 -14.40 14.59 16.12
CA GLN A 80 -13.48 14.88 17.21
C GLN A 80 -13.45 16.38 17.53
N GLY A 81 -13.56 17.24 16.51
CA GLY A 81 -13.68 18.70 16.68
C GLY A 81 -14.93 19.13 17.47
N TYR A 82 -16.01 18.35 17.43
CA TYR A 82 -17.22 18.56 18.23
C TYR A 82 -17.18 17.82 19.59
N GLY A 83 -16.07 17.15 19.92
CA GLY A 83 -15.89 16.46 21.20
C GLY A 83 -16.46 15.04 21.26
N PHE A 84 -16.86 14.44 20.14
CA PHE A 84 -17.31 13.05 20.09
C PHE A 84 -16.13 12.06 20.15
N PRO A 85 -16.27 10.92 20.85
CA PRO A 85 -15.24 9.90 20.88
C PRO A 85 -15.16 9.13 19.55
N VAL A 86 -13.98 9.13 18.92
CA VAL A 86 -13.75 8.55 17.58
C VAL A 86 -12.76 7.38 17.57
N ASN A 87 -12.24 6.94 18.73
CA ASN A 87 -11.22 5.88 18.82
C ASN A 87 -11.60 4.60 18.05
N ARG A 88 -12.88 4.20 18.11
CA ARG A 88 -13.38 3.00 17.41
C ARG A 88 -13.32 3.12 15.88
N LEU A 89 -13.32 4.34 15.32
CA LEU A 89 -13.12 4.56 13.89
C LEU A 89 -11.66 4.34 13.51
N PHE A 90 -10.71 4.74 14.37
CA PHE A 90 -9.30 4.45 14.16
C PHE A 90 -8.98 2.95 14.29
N ASP A 91 -9.63 2.24 15.21
CA ASP A 91 -9.52 0.78 15.30
C ASP A 91 -9.98 0.11 13.99
N LEU A 92 -11.12 0.55 13.45
CA LEU A 92 -11.62 0.10 12.15
C LEU A 92 -10.63 0.43 11.01
N LEU A 93 -10.00 1.61 11.02
CA LEU A 93 -8.97 1.95 10.02
C LEU A 93 -7.77 0.99 10.05
N PHE A 94 -7.42 0.43 11.21
CA PHE A 94 -6.37 -0.60 11.30
C PHE A 94 -6.83 -1.94 10.72
N GLU A 95 -8.09 -2.32 10.91
CA GLU A 95 -8.65 -3.51 10.24
C GLU A 95 -8.65 -3.34 8.72
N ILE A 96 -9.09 -2.16 8.23
CA ILE A 96 -9.11 -1.82 6.80
C ILE A 96 -7.68 -1.82 6.22
N ARG A 97 -6.69 -1.36 6.99
CA ARG A 97 -5.26 -1.40 6.59
C ARG A 97 -4.79 -2.81 6.30
N ASP A 98 -5.08 -3.75 7.19
CA ASP A 98 -4.59 -5.12 7.06
C ASP A 98 -5.23 -5.77 5.82
N GLN A 99 -6.49 -5.47 5.56
CA GLN A 99 -7.15 -5.85 4.32
C GLN A 99 -6.53 -5.19 3.08
N TYR A 100 -6.26 -3.89 3.13
CA TYR A 100 -5.60 -3.15 2.03
C TYR A 100 -4.25 -3.79 1.67
N ASN A 101 -3.44 -4.13 2.68
CA ASN A 101 -2.15 -4.80 2.49
C ASN A 101 -2.32 -6.16 1.79
N GLU A 102 -3.30 -6.97 2.20
CA GLU A 102 -3.58 -8.25 1.54
C GLU A 102 -4.07 -8.07 0.09
N THR A 103 -4.88 -7.05 -0.18
CA THR A 103 -5.30 -6.70 -1.54
C THR A 103 -4.12 -6.25 -2.42
N LEU A 104 -3.22 -5.41 -1.88
CA LEU A 104 -1.98 -5.03 -2.56
C LEU A 104 -1.11 -6.26 -2.87
N LEU A 105 -0.91 -7.16 -1.90
CA LEU A 105 -0.10 -8.36 -2.12
C LEU A 105 -0.66 -9.25 -3.23
N LYS A 106 -1.99 -9.38 -3.33
CA LYS A 106 -2.65 -10.11 -4.42
C LYS A 106 -2.46 -9.42 -5.77
N LYS A 107 -2.63 -8.10 -5.84
CA LYS A 107 -2.42 -7.33 -7.08
C LYS A 107 -0.98 -7.44 -7.57
N TRP A 108 0.00 -7.30 -6.68
CA TRP A 108 1.43 -7.40 -7.03
C TRP A 108 1.86 -8.83 -7.34
N ALA A 109 1.20 -9.85 -6.78
CA ALA A 109 1.39 -11.24 -7.22
C ALA A 109 1.06 -11.42 -8.71
N GLY A 110 0.01 -10.74 -9.18
CA GLY A 110 -0.34 -10.67 -10.60
C GLY A 110 0.75 -9.99 -11.42
N VAL A 111 1.12 -8.77 -11.02
CA VAL A 111 2.16 -7.98 -11.71
C VAL A 111 3.48 -8.76 -11.83
N PHE A 112 3.93 -9.42 -10.76
CA PHE A 112 5.16 -10.21 -10.82
C PHE A 112 5.03 -11.41 -11.76
N ARG A 113 3.90 -12.09 -11.76
CA ARG A 113 3.66 -13.21 -12.70
C ARG A 113 3.72 -12.72 -14.14
N ASP A 114 3.08 -11.60 -14.45
CA ASP A 114 3.05 -11.03 -15.80
C ASP A 114 4.48 -10.64 -16.24
N ILE A 115 5.26 -10.01 -15.36
CA ILE A 115 6.69 -9.70 -15.61
C ILE A 115 7.50 -10.95 -15.94
N PHE A 116 7.29 -12.05 -15.19
CA PHE A 116 8.00 -13.29 -15.45
C PHE A 116 7.52 -13.99 -16.74
N GLU A 117 6.26 -13.86 -17.10
CA GLU A 117 5.72 -14.46 -18.33
C GLU A 117 6.20 -13.73 -19.59
N GLU A 118 6.41 -12.41 -19.50
CA GLU A 118 6.96 -11.59 -20.58
C GLU A 118 8.50 -11.65 -20.69
N ASP A 119 9.21 -12.07 -19.64
CA ASP A 119 10.68 -12.08 -19.62
C ASP A 119 11.26 -13.18 -20.53
N ASN A 120 12.35 -12.83 -21.22
CA ASN A 120 13.10 -13.74 -22.08
C ASN A 120 14.30 -14.39 -21.37
N TYR A 121 14.54 -14.04 -20.10
CA TYR A 121 15.59 -14.57 -19.23
C TYR A 121 17.02 -14.43 -19.81
N SER A 122 17.22 -13.51 -20.74
CA SER A 122 18.51 -13.26 -21.38
C SER A 122 19.21 -12.03 -20.79
N PRO A 123 20.55 -11.98 -20.81
CA PRO A 123 21.31 -10.79 -20.43
C PRO A 123 20.85 -9.55 -21.21
N ILE A 124 20.58 -8.44 -20.52
CA ILE A 124 20.12 -7.19 -21.15
C ILE A 124 21.25 -6.63 -22.04
N PRO A 125 21.04 -6.51 -23.37
CA PRO A 125 22.00 -5.85 -24.24
C PRO A 125 21.91 -4.33 -24.06
N ILE A 126 23.06 -3.67 -24.03
CA ILE A 126 23.19 -2.22 -23.93
C ILE A 126 24.08 -1.75 -25.07
N VAL A 127 23.49 -1.03 -26.02
CA VAL A 127 24.16 -0.68 -27.27
C VAL A 127 24.91 0.65 -27.17
N ASN A 128 24.47 1.55 -26.27
CA ASN A 128 25.05 2.87 -26.10
C ASN A 128 25.00 3.36 -24.64
N GLU A 129 25.64 4.50 -24.37
CA GLU A 129 25.70 5.10 -23.04
C GLU A 129 24.35 5.65 -22.56
N GLU A 130 23.46 6.06 -23.48
CA GLU A 130 22.14 6.60 -23.14
C GLU A 130 21.21 5.51 -22.58
N GLU A 131 21.19 4.33 -23.22
CA GLU A 131 20.50 3.14 -22.73
C GLU A 131 21.06 2.71 -21.38
N TYR A 132 22.40 2.73 -21.21
CA TYR A 132 23.03 2.44 -19.93
C TYR A 132 22.52 3.37 -18.82
N LYS A 133 22.57 4.69 -19.04
CA LYS A 133 22.08 5.68 -18.06
C LYS A 133 20.59 5.49 -17.75
N THR A 134 19.79 5.12 -18.74
CA THR A 134 18.35 4.87 -18.56
C THR A 134 18.11 3.65 -17.67
N VAL A 135 18.82 2.55 -17.88
CA VAL A 135 18.68 1.34 -17.06
C VAL A 135 19.19 1.59 -15.63
N ILE A 136 20.34 2.26 -15.49
CA ILE A 136 20.96 2.54 -14.19
C ILE A 136 20.14 3.53 -13.35
N SER A 137 19.47 4.50 -13.97
CA SER A 137 18.57 5.42 -13.25
C SER A 137 17.35 4.71 -12.67
N LYS A 138 16.85 3.67 -13.36
CA LYS A 138 15.74 2.83 -12.89
C LYS A 138 16.18 1.79 -11.88
N PHE A 139 17.35 1.19 -12.09
CA PHE A 139 17.92 0.15 -11.27
C PHE A 139 19.41 0.44 -11.02
N PRO A 140 19.77 0.94 -9.83
CA PRO A 140 21.13 1.38 -9.53
C PRO A 140 22.05 0.15 -9.36
N PHE A 141 22.53 -0.38 -10.48
CA PHE A 141 23.52 -1.45 -10.56
C PHE A 141 24.92 -0.85 -10.67
N GLN A 142 25.88 -1.34 -9.90
CA GLN A 142 27.26 -0.88 -9.98
C GLN A 142 28.17 -2.09 -10.16
N ASP A 143 28.90 -2.09 -11.27
CA ASP A 143 29.90 -3.12 -11.61
C ASP A 143 31.12 -2.44 -12.25
N PRO A 144 32.22 -2.30 -11.51
CA PRO A 144 33.44 -1.63 -11.99
C PRO A 144 34.06 -2.27 -13.23
N ASP A 145 33.86 -3.57 -13.42
CA ASP A 145 34.42 -4.30 -14.57
C ASP A 145 33.53 -4.11 -15.81
N LEU A 146 32.21 -3.99 -15.62
CA LEU A 146 31.29 -3.63 -16.68
C LEU A 146 31.44 -2.17 -17.11
N GLU A 147 31.65 -1.24 -16.18
CA GLU A 147 31.85 0.19 -16.49
C GLU A 147 33.06 0.43 -17.42
N LYS A 148 34.13 -0.36 -17.27
CA LYS A 148 35.35 -0.26 -18.10
C LYS A 148 35.23 -0.82 -19.51
N GLN A 149 34.23 -1.66 -19.80
CA GLN A 149 34.07 -2.23 -21.14
C GLN A 149 33.72 -1.14 -22.18
N SER A 150 33.92 -1.42 -23.47
CA SER A 150 33.33 -0.63 -24.56
C SER A 150 31.93 -1.14 -24.88
N PHE A 151 31.09 -0.31 -25.49
CA PHE A 151 29.79 -0.76 -26.00
C PHE A 151 29.96 -1.59 -27.29
N PRO A 152 29.08 -2.58 -27.56
CA PRO A 152 27.90 -2.97 -26.77
C PRO A 152 28.25 -3.86 -25.56
N LYS A 153 27.61 -3.59 -24.42
CA LYS A 153 27.77 -4.35 -23.16
C LYS A 153 26.54 -5.20 -22.90
N LYS A 154 26.66 -6.22 -22.05
CA LYS A 154 25.52 -7.01 -21.57
C LYS A 154 25.47 -6.99 -20.06
N LEU A 155 24.34 -6.63 -19.48
CA LEU A 155 24.15 -6.75 -18.03
C LEU A 155 23.96 -8.23 -17.68
N PRO A 156 24.56 -8.72 -16.58
CA PRO A 156 24.45 -10.12 -16.15
C PRO A 156 23.09 -10.42 -15.46
N MET A 157 22.01 -9.86 -15.99
CA MET A 157 20.65 -10.02 -15.47
C MET A 157 19.65 -9.90 -16.61
N SER A 158 18.44 -10.43 -16.42
CA SER A 158 17.34 -10.25 -17.36
C SER A 158 16.51 -9.01 -17.04
N GLN A 159 15.63 -8.64 -17.97
CA GLN A 159 14.76 -7.47 -17.83
C GLN A 159 13.84 -7.60 -16.61
N SER A 160 13.47 -8.81 -16.17
CA SER A 160 12.64 -8.95 -14.96
C SER A 160 13.26 -8.32 -13.72
N VAL A 161 14.60 -8.26 -13.59
CA VAL A 161 15.25 -7.72 -12.38
C VAL A 161 14.99 -6.21 -12.20
N PRO A 162 15.31 -5.32 -13.17
CA PRO A 162 14.91 -3.91 -13.08
C PRO A 162 13.40 -3.70 -12.93
N HIS A 163 12.57 -4.50 -13.62
CA HIS A 163 11.11 -4.35 -13.54
C HIS A 163 10.57 -4.70 -12.14
N ILE A 164 11.02 -5.80 -11.53
CA ILE A 164 10.64 -6.18 -10.16
C ILE A 164 11.11 -5.10 -9.18
N TYR A 165 12.31 -4.54 -9.35
CA TYR A 165 12.79 -3.45 -8.49
C TYR A 165 11.85 -2.23 -8.52
N ILE A 166 11.42 -1.79 -9.72
CA ILE A 166 10.45 -0.69 -9.87
C ILE A 166 9.14 -1.06 -9.17
N GLN A 167 8.61 -2.26 -9.39
CA GLN A 167 7.34 -2.68 -8.80
C GLN A 167 7.39 -2.78 -7.26
N VAL A 168 8.53 -3.17 -6.69
CA VAL A 168 8.72 -3.15 -5.23
C VAL A 168 8.71 -1.70 -4.70
N LYS A 169 9.32 -0.75 -5.42
CA LYS A 169 9.22 0.67 -5.05
C LYS A 169 7.79 1.19 -5.10
N GLU A 170 7.05 0.84 -6.15
CA GLU A 170 5.62 1.21 -6.28
C GLU A 170 4.78 0.59 -5.16
N PHE A 171 5.07 -0.65 -4.74
CA PHE A 171 4.39 -1.27 -3.60
C PHE A 171 4.65 -0.51 -2.30
N ILE A 172 5.91 -0.13 -2.03
CA ILE A 172 6.30 0.63 -0.85
C ILE A 172 5.58 1.98 -0.85
N TYR A 173 5.53 2.66 -1.99
CA TYR A 173 4.81 3.93 -2.14
C TYR A 173 3.30 3.77 -1.88
N ALA A 174 2.67 2.73 -2.46
CA ALA A 174 1.26 2.43 -2.23
C ALA A 174 0.95 2.11 -0.76
N SER A 175 1.88 1.44 -0.06
CA SER A 175 1.77 1.12 1.36
C SER A 175 1.94 2.37 2.23
N LEU A 176 2.87 3.25 1.86
CA LEU A 176 3.11 4.54 2.53
C LEU A 176 1.90 5.46 2.39
N LYS A 177 1.32 5.56 1.19
CA LYS A 177 0.13 6.37 0.90
C LYS A 177 -1.06 6.03 1.81
N PHE A 178 -1.22 4.77 2.19
CA PHE A 178 -2.26 4.39 3.16
C PHE A 178 -1.98 4.91 4.57
N SER A 179 -0.70 4.90 4.98
CA SER A 179 -0.28 5.33 6.32
C SER A 179 -0.32 6.84 6.57
N GLU A 180 -0.38 7.64 5.50
CA GLU A 180 -0.57 9.08 5.60
C GLU A 180 -1.85 9.41 6.37
N SER A 181 -1.88 10.50 7.14
CA SER A 181 -3.09 10.97 7.86
C SER A 181 -3.68 9.99 8.90
N LEU A 182 -2.92 8.97 9.36
CA LEU A 182 -3.33 8.10 10.47
C LEU A 182 -2.77 8.56 11.84
N HIS A 183 -2.24 9.78 11.94
CA HIS A 183 -1.59 10.35 13.13
C HIS A 183 -0.52 9.44 13.78
N ARG A 184 0.17 8.64 12.97
CA ARG A 184 1.21 7.71 13.43
C ARG A 184 2.58 8.38 13.51
N SER A 185 3.41 7.88 14.40
CA SER A 185 4.82 8.26 14.45
C SER A 185 5.58 7.69 13.24
N SER A 186 6.68 8.35 12.85
CA SER A 186 7.54 7.88 11.76
C SER A 186 8.01 6.44 11.99
N THR A 187 8.35 6.09 13.23
CA THR A 187 8.84 4.76 13.61
C THR A 187 7.80 3.65 13.36
N GLU A 188 6.53 3.90 13.66
CA GLU A 188 5.45 2.93 13.44
C GLU A 188 5.19 2.71 11.94
N ILE A 189 5.29 3.79 11.15
CA ILE A 189 5.18 3.73 9.69
C ILE A 189 6.33 2.90 9.13
N ASP A 190 7.57 3.16 9.57
CA ASP A 190 8.76 2.41 9.12
C ASP A 190 8.66 0.92 9.46
N ASP A 191 8.21 0.59 10.67
CA ASP A 191 7.97 -0.80 11.09
C ASP A 191 6.91 -1.50 10.23
N MET A 192 5.83 -0.79 9.90
CA MET A 192 4.77 -1.29 9.03
C MET A 192 5.25 -1.52 7.60
N LEU A 193 5.96 -0.55 7.01
CA LEU A 193 6.53 -0.66 5.67
C LEU A 193 7.52 -1.80 5.57
N ARG A 194 8.37 -1.97 6.59
CA ARG A 194 9.32 -3.10 6.65
C ARG A 194 8.59 -4.45 6.67
N LYS A 195 7.56 -4.60 7.51
CA LYS A 195 6.78 -5.85 7.61
C LYS A 195 6.05 -6.16 6.30
N SER A 196 5.36 -5.20 5.70
CA SER A 196 4.64 -5.37 4.44
C SER A 196 5.58 -5.68 3.26
N THR A 197 6.71 -4.98 3.17
CA THR A 197 7.74 -5.22 2.14
C THR A 197 8.38 -6.60 2.30
N ASN A 198 8.70 -7.01 3.54
CA ASN A 198 9.20 -8.36 3.81
C ASN A 198 8.17 -9.42 3.39
N LEU A 199 6.88 -9.19 3.62
CA LEU A 199 5.83 -10.12 3.20
C LEU A 199 5.74 -10.20 1.67
N LEU A 200 5.82 -9.07 0.97
CA LEU A 200 5.87 -9.04 -0.50
C LEU A 200 7.05 -9.86 -1.03
N LEU A 201 8.26 -9.64 -0.51
CA LEU A 201 9.47 -10.30 -0.99
C LEU A 201 9.50 -11.78 -0.62
N THR A 202 9.20 -12.13 0.63
CA THR A 202 9.34 -13.51 1.12
C THR A 202 8.17 -14.41 0.74
N ARG A 203 6.94 -13.90 0.74
CA ARG A 203 5.73 -14.69 0.43
C ARG A 203 5.38 -14.60 -1.04
N THR A 204 5.20 -13.38 -1.57
CA THR A 204 4.66 -13.19 -2.91
C THR A 204 5.71 -13.44 -3.98
N LEU A 205 6.84 -12.74 -3.93
CA LEU A 205 7.90 -12.88 -4.94
C LEU A 205 8.50 -14.30 -4.93
N SER A 206 8.82 -14.86 -3.74
CA SER A 206 9.30 -16.24 -3.65
C SER A 206 8.30 -17.26 -4.20
N SER A 207 6.99 -17.07 -3.97
CA SER A 207 5.98 -17.98 -4.52
C SER A 207 5.94 -17.92 -6.06
N CYS A 208 6.00 -16.72 -6.64
CA CYS A 208 6.11 -16.54 -8.09
C CYS A 208 7.36 -17.23 -8.66
N LEU A 209 8.51 -17.05 -8.02
CA LEU A 209 9.77 -17.68 -8.42
C LEU A 209 9.70 -19.22 -8.32
N LEU A 210 9.14 -19.77 -7.25
CA LEU A 210 8.99 -21.22 -7.09
C LEU A 210 8.07 -21.82 -8.16
N ASN A 211 6.99 -21.12 -8.52
CA ASN A 211 6.11 -21.55 -9.61
C ASN A 211 6.82 -21.48 -10.97
N LEU A 212 7.75 -20.56 -11.14
CA LEU A 212 8.57 -20.45 -12.33
C LEU A 212 9.59 -21.58 -12.44
N ILE A 213 10.26 -21.95 -11.34
CA ILE A 213 11.26 -23.04 -11.29
C ILE A 213 10.67 -24.39 -11.64
N LYS A 214 9.38 -24.59 -11.34
CA LYS A 214 8.66 -25.81 -11.72
C LYS A 214 8.41 -25.93 -13.23
N LYS A 215 8.55 -24.85 -14.02
CA LYS A 215 8.43 -24.90 -15.48
C LYS A 215 9.74 -25.46 -16.07
N PRO A 216 9.72 -26.58 -16.83
CA PRO A 216 10.91 -27.32 -17.25
C PRO A 216 11.81 -26.62 -18.29
N HIS A 217 11.54 -25.35 -18.65
CA HIS A 217 12.16 -24.69 -19.81
C HIS A 217 13.12 -23.53 -19.48
N ILE A 218 13.39 -23.21 -18.21
CA ILE A 218 14.12 -21.97 -17.87
C ILE A 218 15.38 -22.29 -17.07
N GLY A 219 16.54 -21.81 -17.55
CA GLY A 219 17.84 -21.83 -16.85
C GLY A 219 17.87 -20.90 -15.63
N LEU A 220 17.00 -21.18 -14.66
CA LEU A 220 16.62 -20.30 -13.54
C LEU A 220 17.68 -20.11 -12.45
N THR A 221 18.75 -20.90 -12.51
CA THR A 221 19.77 -20.94 -11.46
C THR A 221 20.55 -19.63 -11.37
N GLU A 222 20.75 -18.92 -12.49
CA GLU A 222 21.46 -17.63 -12.54
C GLU A 222 20.56 -16.47 -12.07
N VAL A 223 19.32 -16.43 -12.56
CA VAL A 223 18.34 -15.35 -12.30
C VAL A 223 17.91 -15.33 -10.84
N CYS A 224 17.68 -16.49 -10.23
CA CYS A 224 17.30 -16.58 -8.82
C CYS A 224 18.48 -16.17 -7.90
N LYS A 225 19.72 -16.53 -8.26
CA LYS A 225 20.93 -16.10 -7.55
C LYS A 225 21.16 -14.59 -7.68
N ASN A 226 20.96 -14.02 -8.87
CA ASN A 226 21.17 -12.58 -9.11
C ASN A 226 20.05 -11.72 -8.51
N LEU A 227 18.79 -12.17 -8.51
CA LEU A 227 17.69 -11.52 -7.79
C LEU A 227 17.95 -11.50 -6.28
N THR A 228 18.25 -12.66 -5.69
CA THR A 228 18.49 -12.75 -4.24
C THR A 228 19.72 -11.92 -3.85
N LYS A 229 20.81 -12.01 -4.62
CA LYS A 229 22.06 -11.27 -4.36
C LYS A 229 21.90 -9.77 -4.58
N SER A 230 21.17 -9.33 -5.62
CA SER A 230 20.91 -7.92 -5.87
C SER A 230 19.93 -7.31 -4.86
N PHE A 231 18.84 -8.01 -4.52
CA PHE A 231 17.88 -7.53 -3.52
C PHE A 231 18.49 -7.49 -2.11
N TYR A 232 19.21 -8.54 -1.67
CA TYR A 232 19.90 -8.50 -0.37
C TYR A 232 20.99 -7.43 -0.33
N PHE A 233 21.75 -7.24 -1.43
CA PHE A 233 22.86 -6.29 -1.44
C PHE A 233 22.39 -4.82 -1.57
N SER A 234 21.34 -4.56 -2.34
CA SER A 234 20.77 -3.21 -2.50
C SER A 234 19.93 -2.78 -1.28
N HIS A 235 19.12 -3.68 -0.73
CA HIS A 235 18.16 -3.31 0.32
C HIS A 235 18.79 -3.20 1.71
N CYS A 236 19.85 -3.96 2.03
CA CYS A 236 20.52 -3.85 3.33
C CYS A 236 21.49 -2.66 3.44
N LYS A 237 21.88 -1.99 2.33
CA LYS A 237 22.94 -0.95 2.39
C LYS A 237 22.50 0.49 2.09
N GLN A 238 21.40 0.74 1.36
CA GLN A 238 21.14 2.10 0.87
C GLN A 238 19.76 2.70 1.19
N THR A 239 18.73 1.93 1.47
CA THR A 239 17.35 2.48 1.51
C THR A 239 16.78 2.75 2.91
N PHE A 240 17.57 2.57 3.98
CA PHE A 240 17.20 2.98 5.34
C PHE A 240 17.93 4.25 5.83
N LYS A 241 18.57 4.99 4.92
CA LYS A 241 19.38 6.18 5.29
C LYS A 241 19.12 7.46 4.46
N LYS A 242 18.15 7.46 3.56
CA LYS A 242 17.67 8.65 2.84
C LYS A 242 16.19 8.50 2.57
#